data_AF-A0A3R9ZS02-F1
#
_entry.id   AF-A0A3R9ZS02-F1
#
_cell.length_a   1.000
_cell.length_b   1.000
_cell.length_c   1.000
_cell.angle_alpha   90.00
_cell.angle_beta   90.00
_cell.angle_gamma   90.00
#
_symmetry.space_group_name_H-M   'P 1'
#
loop_
_entity.id
_entity.type
_entity.pdbx_description
1 polymer ?
#
loop_
_entity_poly.entity_id
_entity_poly.type
_entity_poly.pdbx_seq_one_letter_code
_entity_poly.pdbx_strand_id
1 'polypeptide(L)'
;MTGRPDRNRLKAALWLLAGSLAWALAIGASAALSLLWREWQNRDAQAFVVALFGAGAFLAYAPATIIAKYLGGKRAETRFAATMVLLAGATIALTAVFFGYWYRLYYARWHEPAFSIGWTFQYVFTMAAAFYHFLVLGLRMYLPLGLAALLAFSLMQARQRR
;
A
#
# COMPACT_ATOMS: atom_id res chain seq x y z
N MET A 1 -35.64 7.63 -14.08
CA MET A 1 -35.23 6.28 -13.65
C MET A 1 -34.08 6.40 -12.65
N THR A 2 -34.39 6.59 -11.36
CA THR A 2 -33.40 6.66 -10.29
C THR A 2 -33.13 5.24 -9.79
N GLY A 3 -32.14 4.57 -10.39
CA GLY A 3 -31.76 3.20 -10.05
C GLY A 3 -31.19 3.12 -8.64
N ARG A 4 -31.97 2.63 -7.67
CA ARG A 4 -31.45 2.26 -6.35
C ARG A 4 -30.31 1.25 -6.56
N PRO A 5 -29.11 1.47 -6.01
CA PRO A 5 -28.03 0.50 -6.11
C PRO A 5 -28.49 -0.82 -5.45
N ASP A 6 -28.22 -1.93 -6.14
CA ASP A 6 -28.47 -3.28 -5.64
C ASP A 6 -27.85 -3.43 -4.24
N ARG A 7 -28.68 -3.78 -3.25
CA ARG A 7 -28.32 -3.92 -1.83
C ARG A 7 -27.12 -4.86 -1.64
N ASN A 8 -26.93 -5.84 -2.51
CA ASN A 8 -25.80 -6.76 -2.46
C ASN A 8 -24.48 -6.09 -2.88
N ARG A 9 -24.52 -5.23 -3.90
CA ARG A 9 -23.35 -4.45 -4.34
C ARG A 9 -22.92 -3.43 -3.29
N LEU A 10 -23.88 -2.77 -2.64
CA LEU A 10 -23.59 -1.83 -1.55
C LEU A 10 -22.91 -2.52 -0.37
N LYS A 11 -23.42 -3.68 0.06
CA LYS A 11 -22.79 -4.48 1.13
C LYS A 11 -21.36 -4.87 0.76
N ALA A 12 -21.13 -5.33 -0.47
CA ALA A 12 -19.79 -5.69 -0.94
C ALA A 12 -18.83 -4.50 -0.93
N ALA A 13 -19.27 -3.32 -1.40
CA ALA A 13 -18.48 -2.10 -1.37
C ALA A 13 -18.14 -1.67 0.06
N LEU A 14 -19.10 -1.74 1.00
CA LEU A 14 -18.86 -1.44 2.42
C LEU A 14 -17.87 -2.41 3.06
N TRP A 15 -17.93 -3.69 2.73
CA TRP A 15 -16.95 -4.67 3.20
C TRP A 15 -15.54 -4.39 2.68
N LEU A 16 -15.40 -4.03 1.40
CA LEU A 16 -14.10 -3.63 0.83
C LEU A 16 -13.58 -2.35 1.50
N LEU A 17 -14.44 -1.36 1.73
CA LEU A 17 -14.05 -0.12 2.39
C LEU A 17 -13.61 -0.37 3.84
N ALA A 18 -14.36 -1.17 4.60
CA ALA A 18 -14.01 -1.55 5.96
C ALA A 18 -12.67 -2.32 5.99
N GLY A 19 -12.45 -3.23 5.05
CA GLY A 19 -11.19 -3.95 4.92
C GLY A 19 -10.02 -3.03 4.55
N SER A 20 -10.23 -2.06 3.65
CA SER A 20 -9.25 -1.03 3.30
C SER A 20 -8.87 -0.17 4.52
N LEU A 21 -9.85 0.26 5.32
CA LEU A 21 -9.59 1.03 6.54
C LEU A 21 -8.84 0.20 7.57
N ALA A 22 -9.26 -1.05 7.81
CA ALA A 22 -8.59 -1.93 8.76
C ALA A 22 -7.15 -2.23 8.34
N TRP A 23 -6.90 -2.47 7.05
CA TRP A 23 -5.57 -2.69 6.51
C TRP A 23 -4.69 -1.44 6.61
N ALA A 24 -5.26 -0.26 6.30
CA ALA A 24 -4.57 1.02 6.45
C ALA A 24 -4.15 1.30 7.90
N LEU A 25 -5.04 1.04 8.86
CA LEU A 25 -4.76 1.18 10.29
C LEU A 25 -3.67 0.21 10.75
N ALA A 26 -3.71 -1.05 10.31
CA ALA A 26 -2.69 -2.04 10.67
C ALA A 26 -1.30 -1.66 10.16
N ILE A 27 -1.21 -1.22 8.90
CA ILE A 27 0.06 -0.81 8.29
C ILE A 27 0.55 0.53 8.85
N GLY A 28 -0.35 1.49 9.05
CA GLY A 28 -0.03 2.75 9.72
C GLY A 28 0.47 2.55 11.14
N ALA A 29 -0.16 1.65 11.92
CA ALA A 29 0.29 1.30 13.26
C ALA A 29 1.67 0.63 13.25
N SER A 30 1.94 -0.26 12.28
CA SER A 30 3.28 -0.87 12.09
C SER A 30 4.35 0.18 11.84
N ALA A 31 4.07 1.15 10.96
CA ALA A 31 4.97 2.25 10.66
C ALA A 31 5.18 3.14 11.89
N ALA A 32 4.10 3.52 12.59
CA ALA A 32 4.18 4.34 13.79
C ALA A 32 5.04 3.68 14.87
N LEU A 33 4.81 2.39 15.15
CA LEU A 33 5.58 1.63 16.12
C LEU A 33 7.07 1.56 15.74
N SER A 34 7.36 1.34 14.45
CA SER A 34 8.73 1.31 13.93
C SER A 34 9.46 2.64 14.09
N LEU A 35 8.76 3.77 13.95
CA LEU A 35 9.32 5.11 14.07
C LEU A 35 9.54 5.50 15.53
N LEU A 36 8.57 5.18 16.39
CA LEU A 36 8.66 5.41 17.84
C LEU A 36 9.84 4.68 18.46
N TRP A 37 10.08 3.42 18.05
CA TRP A 37 11.22 2.64 18.55
C TRP A 37 12.59 3.19 18.17
N ARG A 38 12.66 3.99 17.11
CA ARG A 38 13.91 4.50 16.53
C ARG A 38 14.18 5.97 16.87
N GLU A 39 13.29 6.61 17.65
CA GLU A 39 13.31 8.05 17.98
C GLU A 39 13.56 8.94 16.74
N TRP A 40 13.02 8.53 15.59
CA TRP A 40 13.42 9.10 14.31
C TRP A 40 12.58 10.34 13.94
N GLN A 41 13.24 11.47 13.74
CA GLN A 41 12.67 12.75 13.27
C GLN A 41 11.59 13.35 14.20
N ASN A 42 11.13 14.56 13.86
CA ASN A 42 10.07 15.26 14.58
C ASN A 42 8.69 14.62 14.35
N ARG A 43 7.71 15.00 15.18
CA ARG A 43 6.35 14.42 15.15
C ARG A 43 5.65 14.60 13.80
N ASP A 44 5.86 15.73 13.12
CA ASP A 44 5.21 16.01 11.84
C ASP A 44 5.72 15.09 10.72
N ALA A 45 7.04 14.87 10.65
CA ALA A 45 7.64 13.94 9.71
C ALA A 45 7.20 12.48 9.98
N GLN A 46 7.10 12.09 11.25
CA GLN A 46 6.59 10.77 11.63
C GLN A 46 5.14 10.60 11.20
N ALA A 47 4.28 11.59 11.48
CA ALA A 47 2.87 11.56 11.08
C ALA A 47 2.71 11.47 9.56
N PHE A 48 3.53 12.20 8.81
CA PHE A 48 3.56 12.12 7.35
C PHE A 48 3.91 10.71 6.86
N VAL A 49 4.95 10.07 7.42
CA VAL A 49 5.32 8.70 7.04
C VAL A 49 4.22 7.70 7.39
N VAL A 50 3.60 7.82 8.57
CA VAL A 50 2.46 6.97 8.95
C VAL A 50 1.30 7.12 7.96
N ALA A 51 0.96 8.36 7.59
CA ALA A 51 -0.10 8.64 6.62
C ALA A 51 0.25 8.08 5.23
N LEU A 52 1.51 8.21 4.79
CA LEU A 52 2.00 7.68 3.52
C LEU A 52 1.83 6.16 3.43
N PHE A 53 2.24 5.43 4.48
CA PHE A 53 2.11 3.98 4.58
C PHE A 53 0.63 3.56 4.66
N GLY A 54 -0.17 4.23 5.49
CA GLY A 54 -1.59 3.99 5.61
C GLY A 54 -2.36 4.23 4.30
N ALA A 55 -2.04 5.29 3.56
CA ALA A 55 -2.67 5.61 2.28
C ALA A 55 -2.34 4.57 1.20
N GLY A 56 -1.07 4.13 1.11
CA GLY A 56 -0.68 3.07 0.19
C GLY A 56 -1.41 1.75 0.49
N ALA A 57 -1.52 1.39 1.77
CA ALA A 57 -2.28 0.22 2.20
C ALA A 57 -3.79 0.35 1.90
N PHE A 58 -4.41 1.48 2.24
CA PHE A 58 -5.84 1.74 2.00
C PHE A 58 -6.23 1.47 0.55
N LEU A 59 -5.45 2.00 -0.38
CA LEU A 59 -5.68 1.86 -1.82
C LEU A 59 -5.29 0.48 -2.37
N ALA A 60 -4.33 -0.20 -1.74
CA ALA A 60 -3.89 -1.53 -2.15
C ALA A 60 -4.94 -2.62 -1.86
N TYR A 61 -5.66 -2.50 -0.76
CA TYR A 61 -6.51 -3.57 -0.24
C TYR A 61 -7.60 -4.02 -1.24
N ALA A 62 -8.41 -3.09 -1.73
CA ALA A 62 -9.50 -3.41 -2.64
C ALA A 62 -9.04 -4.09 -3.95
N PRO A 63 -8.10 -3.53 -4.74
CA PRO A 63 -7.62 -4.19 -5.95
C PRO A 63 -6.93 -5.52 -5.64
N ALA A 64 -6.09 -5.60 -4.60
CA ALA A 64 -5.41 -6.84 -4.24
C ALA A 64 -6.40 -7.97 -3.89
N THR A 65 -7.43 -7.67 -3.09
CA THR A 65 -8.45 -8.66 -2.71
C THR A 65 -9.32 -9.09 -3.88
N ILE A 66 -9.71 -8.15 -4.75
CA ILE A 66 -10.46 -8.46 -5.98
C ILE A 66 -9.64 -9.37 -6.88
N ILE A 67 -8.38 -9.04 -7.17
CA ILE A 67 -7.51 -9.83 -8.04
C ILE A 67 -7.21 -11.20 -7.40
N ALA A 68 -6.94 -11.25 -6.10
CA ALA A 68 -6.73 -12.50 -5.36
C ALA A 68 -7.95 -13.40 -5.43
N LYS A 69 -9.16 -12.81 -5.49
CA LYS A 69 -10.38 -13.58 -5.67
C LYS A 69 -10.37 -14.31 -7.01
N TYR A 70 -9.91 -13.70 -8.09
CA TYR A 70 -9.88 -14.37 -9.40
C TYR A 70 -8.74 -15.39 -9.50
N LEU A 71 -7.56 -15.09 -8.93
CA LEU A 71 -6.37 -15.96 -9.06
C LEU A 71 -6.30 -17.09 -8.02
N GLY A 72 -7.00 -16.97 -6.89
CA GLY A 72 -6.84 -17.88 -5.75
C GLY A 72 -7.45 -19.28 -5.91
N GLY A 73 -8.24 -19.56 -6.95
CA GLY A 73 -8.83 -20.88 -7.18
C GLY A 73 -9.71 -21.42 -6.05
N LYS A 74 -9.88 -22.76 -5.99
CA LYS A 74 -10.75 -23.45 -5.00
C LYS A 74 -10.02 -23.85 -3.71
N ARG A 75 -8.72 -24.17 -3.80
CA ARG A 75 -7.91 -24.62 -2.65
C ARG A 75 -7.66 -23.45 -1.68
N ALA A 76 -7.59 -23.74 -0.38
CA ALA A 76 -7.39 -22.69 0.62
C ALA A 76 -5.97 -22.11 0.56
N GLU A 77 -4.99 -22.98 0.28
CA GLU A 77 -3.57 -22.67 0.16
C GLU A 77 -3.31 -21.69 -1.00
N THR A 78 -3.93 -21.93 -2.16
CA THR A 78 -3.81 -21.04 -3.33
C THR A 78 -4.45 -19.68 -3.08
N ARG A 79 -5.59 -19.64 -2.37
CA ARG A 79 -6.23 -18.37 -1.97
C ARG A 79 -5.39 -17.59 -0.97
N PHE A 80 -4.81 -18.29 0.00
CA PHE A 80 -3.88 -17.70 0.96
C PHE A 80 -2.68 -17.08 0.25
N ALA A 81 -2.00 -17.87 -0.60
CA ALA A 81 -0.82 -17.41 -1.33
C ALA A 81 -1.14 -16.22 -2.27
N ALA A 82 -2.24 -16.31 -3.03
CA ALA A 82 -2.67 -15.22 -3.91
C ALA A 82 -2.95 -13.94 -3.11
N THR A 83 -3.67 -14.06 -1.99
CA THR A 83 -3.96 -12.89 -1.13
C THR A 83 -2.68 -12.30 -0.54
N MET A 84 -1.80 -13.14 0.00
CA MET A 84 -0.56 -12.71 0.63
C MET A 84 0.34 -11.97 -0.37
N VAL A 85 0.58 -12.55 -1.53
CA VAL A 85 1.45 -11.97 -2.57
C VAL A 85 0.86 -10.69 -3.13
N LEU A 86 -0.43 -10.68 -3.49
CA LEU A 86 -1.05 -9.51 -4.07
C LEU A 86 -1.21 -8.37 -3.08
N LEU A 87 -1.58 -8.67 -1.83
CA LEU A 87 -1.75 -7.65 -0.81
C LEU A 87 -0.41 -7.03 -0.42
N ALA A 88 0.63 -7.85 -0.22
CA ALA A 88 1.99 -7.36 0.05
C ALA A 88 2.53 -6.56 -1.13
N GLY A 89 2.51 -7.14 -2.33
CA GLY A 89 3.03 -6.51 -3.54
C GLY A 89 2.32 -5.20 -3.88
N ALA A 90 0.99 -5.17 -3.85
CA ALA A 90 0.23 -3.95 -4.12
C ALA A 90 0.47 -2.87 -3.07
N THR A 91 0.57 -3.24 -1.79
CA THR A 91 0.85 -2.30 -0.69
C THR A 91 2.24 -1.68 -0.87
N ILE A 92 3.26 -2.50 -1.08
CA ILE A 92 4.64 -2.04 -1.31
C ILE A 92 4.71 -1.15 -2.55
N ALA A 93 4.10 -1.57 -3.67
CA ALA A 93 4.12 -0.83 -4.92
C ALA A 93 3.43 0.54 -4.79
N LEU A 94 2.22 0.60 -4.21
CA LEU A 94 1.49 1.86 -4.07
C LEU A 94 2.17 2.82 -3.08
N THR A 95 2.69 2.31 -1.94
CA THR A 95 3.47 3.14 -1.02
C THR A 95 4.74 3.66 -1.68
N ALA A 96 5.45 2.82 -2.46
CA ALA A 96 6.64 3.23 -3.20
C ALA A 96 6.33 4.32 -4.24
N VAL A 97 5.20 4.20 -4.96
CA VAL A 97 4.74 5.22 -5.92
C VAL A 97 4.45 6.54 -5.22
N PHE A 98 3.76 6.53 -4.08
CA PHE A 98 3.50 7.75 -3.31
C PHE A 98 4.77 8.39 -2.78
N PHE A 99 5.69 7.58 -2.25
CA PHE A 99 7.00 8.05 -1.83
C PHE A 99 7.77 8.66 -3.02
N GLY A 100 7.81 7.96 -4.16
CA GLY A 100 8.48 8.41 -5.38
C GLY A 100 7.91 9.72 -5.90
N TYR A 101 6.59 9.86 -5.89
CA TYR A 101 5.92 11.11 -6.28
C TYR A 101 6.32 12.27 -5.36
N TRP A 102 6.26 12.08 -4.05
CA TRP A 102 6.66 13.10 -3.09
C TRP A 102 8.14 13.47 -3.21
N TYR A 103 9.00 12.46 -3.34
CA TYR A 103 10.44 12.62 -3.54
C TYR A 103 10.73 13.42 -4.83
N ARG A 104 10.09 13.05 -5.94
CA ARG A 104 10.22 13.76 -7.21
C ARG A 104 9.73 15.19 -7.11
N LEU A 105 8.62 15.47 -6.42
CA LEU A 105 8.12 16.83 -6.23
C LEU A 105 9.14 17.71 -5.50
N TYR A 106 9.79 17.17 -4.48
CA TYR A 106 10.87 17.86 -3.78
C TYR A 106 12.02 18.21 -4.72
N TYR A 107 12.45 17.27 -5.55
CA TYR A 107 13.56 17.48 -6.48
C TYR A 107 13.21 18.24 -7.77
N ALA A 108 11.93 18.37 -8.11
CA ALA A 108 11.47 18.96 -9.37
C ALA A 108 11.94 20.41 -9.58
N ARG A 109 12.21 21.16 -8.50
CA ARG A 109 12.70 22.55 -8.58
C ARG A 109 14.11 22.71 -9.16
N TRP A 110 14.88 21.62 -9.21
CA TRP A 110 16.22 21.58 -9.82
C TRP A 110 16.23 20.81 -11.14
N HIS A 111 15.06 20.48 -11.68
CA HIS A 111 14.95 19.80 -12.97
C HIS A 111 14.87 20.82 -14.11
N GLU A 112 15.34 20.38 -15.28
CA GLU A 112 15.14 21.06 -16.56
C GLU A 112 13.65 21.22 -16.90
N PRO A 113 13.29 22.06 -17.90
CA PRO A 113 11.92 22.19 -18.36
C PRO A 113 11.29 20.84 -18.72
N ALA A 114 10.02 20.67 -18.33
CA ALA A 114 9.29 19.44 -18.55
C ALA A 114 9.30 19.04 -20.03
N PHE A 115 9.42 17.74 -20.29
CA PHE A 115 9.46 17.13 -21.62
C PHE A 115 10.72 17.45 -22.47
N SER A 116 11.74 18.07 -21.88
CA SER A 116 13.09 18.06 -22.47
C SER A 116 13.77 16.70 -22.30
N ILE A 117 14.77 16.39 -23.14
CA ILE A 117 15.57 15.17 -23.01
C ILE A 117 16.23 15.09 -21.62
N GLY A 118 16.79 16.21 -21.15
CA GLY A 118 17.41 16.32 -19.83
C GLY A 118 16.42 16.03 -18.69
N TRP A 119 15.22 16.61 -18.76
CA TRP A 119 14.15 16.36 -17.79
C TRP A 119 13.74 14.87 -17.75
N THR A 120 13.65 14.20 -18.90
CA THR A 120 13.31 12.78 -18.95
C THR A 120 14.34 11.93 -18.21
N PHE A 121 15.63 12.17 -18.43
CA PHE A 121 16.69 11.49 -17.67
C PHE A 121 16.59 11.77 -16.17
N GLN A 122 16.47 13.05 -15.79
CA GLN A 122 16.36 13.43 -14.38
C GLN A 122 15.13 12.80 -13.71
N TYR A 123 13.99 12.75 -14.39
CA TYR A 123 12.77 12.12 -13.88
C TYR A 123 12.97 10.62 -13.64
N VAL A 124 13.48 9.89 -14.64
CA VAL A 124 13.71 8.43 -14.54
C VAL A 124 14.67 8.10 -13.40
N PHE A 125 15.81 8.77 -13.33
CA PHE A 125 16.81 8.50 -12.29
C PHE A 125 16.33 8.92 -10.89
N THR A 126 15.58 10.02 -10.78
CA THR A 126 15.00 10.46 -9.49
C THR A 126 13.96 9.45 -8.99
N MET A 127 13.09 8.96 -9.86
CA MET A 127 12.11 7.92 -9.51
C MET A 127 12.79 6.60 -9.14
N ALA A 128 13.80 6.17 -9.90
CA ALA A 128 14.57 4.96 -9.61
C ALA A 128 15.27 5.05 -8.24
N ALA A 129 15.93 6.19 -7.96
CA ALA A 129 16.55 6.45 -6.66
C ALA A 129 15.52 6.44 -5.53
N ALA A 130 14.34 7.03 -5.73
CA ALA A 130 13.29 7.03 -4.74
C ALA A 130 12.80 5.60 -4.43
N PHE A 131 12.57 4.78 -5.45
CA PHE A 131 12.17 3.38 -5.25
C PHE A 131 13.25 2.57 -4.55
N TYR A 132 14.52 2.77 -4.90
CA TYR A 132 15.64 2.15 -4.20
C TYR A 132 15.67 2.53 -2.72
N HIS A 133 15.60 3.83 -2.40
CA HIS A 133 15.55 4.31 -1.02
C HIS A 133 14.38 3.73 -0.23
N PHE A 134 13.20 3.68 -0.86
CA PHE A 134 12.02 3.08 -0.24
C PHE A 134 12.21 1.58 0.02
N LEU A 135 12.77 0.83 -0.92
CA LEU A 135 13.00 -0.60 -0.72
C LEU A 135 13.99 -0.86 0.42
N VAL A 136 15.07 -0.10 0.51
CA VAL A 136 16.09 -0.27 1.55
C VAL A 136 15.60 0.19 2.92
N LEU A 137 14.94 1.34 3.00
CA LEU A 137 14.61 1.99 4.28
C LEU A 137 13.15 1.86 4.68
N GLY A 138 12.24 1.75 3.71
CA GLY A 138 10.80 1.68 3.91
C GLY A 138 10.29 0.29 4.23
N LEU A 139 10.88 -0.78 3.65
CA LEU A 139 10.38 -2.15 3.87
C LEU A 139 10.36 -2.56 5.35
N ARG A 140 11.33 -2.10 6.13
CA ARG A 140 11.40 -2.39 7.58
C ARG A 140 10.21 -1.82 8.37
N MET A 141 9.51 -0.80 7.86
CA MET A 141 8.35 -0.19 8.52
C MET A 141 7.11 -1.10 8.51
N TYR A 142 7.10 -2.10 7.62
CA TYR A 142 6.08 -3.15 7.61
C TYR A 142 6.27 -4.20 8.71
N LEU A 143 7.35 -4.13 9.50
CA LEU A 143 7.67 -5.10 10.55
C LEU A 143 7.55 -4.46 11.94
N PRO A 144 7.16 -5.23 12.98
CA PRO A 144 6.64 -6.61 12.92
C PRO A 144 5.13 -6.69 12.62
N LEU A 145 4.37 -5.63 12.94
CA LEU A 145 2.90 -5.69 12.94
C LEU A 145 2.32 -5.85 11.53
N GLY A 146 2.90 -5.22 10.52
CA GLY A 146 2.43 -5.34 9.13
C GLY A 146 2.52 -6.77 8.60
N LEU A 147 3.58 -7.52 8.94
CA LEU A 147 3.69 -8.94 8.60
C LEU A 147 2.66 -9.80 9.34
N ALA A 148 2.47 -9.57 10.64
CA ALA A 148 1.44 -10.29 11.41
C ALA A 148 0.04 -10.03 10.84
N ALA A 149 -0.27 -8.78 10.51
CA ALA A 149 -1.52 -8.39 9.87
C ALA A 149 -1.66 -9.03 8.48
N LEU A 150 -0.59 -9.05 7.66
CA LEU A 150 -0.61 -9.68 6.33
C LEU A 150 -1.02 -11.14 6.41
N LEU A 151 -0.42 -11.89 7.35
CA LEU A 151 -0.75 -13.29 7.59
C LEU A 151 -2.20 -13.45 8.05
N ALA A 152 -2.65 -12.63 9.00
CA ALA A 152 -4.03 -12.67 9.51
C ALA A 152 -5.06 -12.42 8.40
N PHE A 153 -4.89 -11.35 7.62
CA PHE A 153 -5.79 -11.01 6.51
C PHE A 153 -5.79 -12.08 5.42
N SER A 154 -4.62 -12.64 5.10
CA SER A 154 -4.50 -13.72 4.11
C SER A 154 -5.20 -15.00 4.59
N LEU A 155 -5.07 -15.35 5.87
CA LEU A 155 -5.79 -16.48 6.46
C LEU A 155 -7.30 -16.26 6.50
N MET A 156 -7.75 -15.05 6.88
CA MET A 156 -9.17 -14.70 6.88
C MET A 156 -9.77 -14.86 5.48
N GLN A 157 -9.10 -14.36 4.44
CA GLN A 157 -9.61 -14.46 3.07
C GLN A 157 -9.58 -15.91 2.55
N ALA A 158 -8.56 -16.69 2.91
CA ALA A 158 -8.49 -18.11 2.56
C ALA A 158 -9.60 -18.94 3.23
N ARG A 159 -10.02 -18.57 4.44
CA ARG A 159 -11.08 -19.25 5.21
C ARG A 159 -12.49 -18.89 4.77
N GLN A 160 -12.69 -17.73 4.15
CA GLN A 160 -14.00 -17.37 3.59
C GLN A 160 -14.40 -18.44 2.56
N ARG A 161 -15.37 -19.28 2.93
CA ARG A 161 -15.98 -20.24 2.00
C ARG A 161 -16.68 -19.43 0.90
N ARG A 162 -16.35 -19.74 -0.35
CA ARG A 162 -17.06 -19.19 -1.50
C ARG A 162 -18.31 -19.97 -1.76
#